data_AF-A0A372GLR8-F1
#
_entry.id   AF-A0A372GLR8-F1
#
_cell.length_a   1.000
_cell.length_b   1.000
_cell.length_c   1.000
_cell.angle_alpha   90.00
_cell.angle_beta   90.00
_cell.angle_gamma   90.00
#
_symmetry.space_group_name_H-M   'P 1'
#
loop_
_entity.id
_entity.type
_entity.pdbx_description
1 polymer ?
#
loop_
_entity_poly.entity_id
_entity_poly.type
_entity_poly.pdbx_seq_one_letter_code
_entity_poly.pdbx_strand_id
1 'polypeptide(L)'
;MWGDLVTASDQPFLRVVRGDPGPEEIAALVAVLTARARAAEAAGNAADGAPRPSRWADRTRLVRATAADGPRPRGPGAWRASALPR
;
A
#
# COMPACT_ATOMS: atom_id res chain seq x y z
N MET A 1 14.85 16.31 37.38
CA MET A 1 15.39 16.63 36.05
C MET A 1 15.00 15.47 35.14
N TRP A 2 13.78 15.50 34.61
CA TRP A 2 13.27 14.47 33.71
C TRP A 2 13.42 15.01 32.29
N GLY A 3 14.26 14.36 31.49
CA GLY A 3 14.53 14.73 30.11
C GLY A 3 13.42 14.20 29.20
N ASP A 4 12.98 15.07 28.30
CA ASP A 4 12.05 14.77 27.23
C ASP A 4 12.64 13.70 26.31
N LEU A 5 12.11 12.48 26.43
CA LEU A 5 12.30 11.44 25.43
C LEU A 5 11.34 11.74 24.27
N VAL A 6 11.74 12.69 23.42
CA VAL A 6 11.18 12.85 22.08
C VAL A 6 11.48 11.55 21.34
N THR A 7 10.52 10.62 21.40
CA THR A 7 10.50 9.45 20.53
C THR A 7 10.47 9.95 19.08
N ALA A 8 11.00 9.18 18.13
CA ALA A 8 11.04 9.52 16.70
C ALA A 8 9.66 9.76 16.02
N SER A 9 8.60 9.90 16.81
CA SER A 9 7.18 10.06 16.47
C SER A 9 6.66 11.50 16.63
N ASP A 10 7.48 12.45 17.09
CA ASP A 10 6.97 13.73 17.63
C ASP A 10 6.74 14.82 16.57
N GLN A 11 6.78 14.48 15.28
CA GLN A 11 6.51 15.45 14.22
C GLN A 11 5.01 15.45 13.89
N PRO A 12 4.31 16.60 14.03
CA PRO A 12 2.88 16.65 13.79
C PRO A 12 2.59 16.35 12.32
N PHE A 13 1.60 15.50 12.07
CA PHE A 13 1.13 15.15 10.72
C PHE A 13 0.70 16.39 9.91
N LEU A 14 0.17 17.41 10.60
CA LEU A 14 -0.22 18.68 10.00
C LEU A 14 0.15 19.83 10.95
N ARG A 15 0.80 20.87 10.45
CA ARG A 15 1.21 22.04 11.23
C ARG A 15 0.55 23.31 10.69
N VAL A 16 -0.18 24.01 11.55
CA VAL A 16 -0.72 25.34 11.24
C VAL A 16 0.39 26.37 11.37
N VAL A 17 0.70 27.08 10.29
CA VAL A 17 1.77 28.10 10.27
C VAL A 17 1.21 29.51 10.56
N ARG A 18 -0.07 29.76 10.21
CA ARG A 18 -0.78 31.02 10.41
C ARG A 18 -2.23 30.73 10.78
N GLY A 19 -2.78 31.45 11.75
CA GLY A 19 -4.19 31.37 12.14
C GLY A 19 -5.06 32.41 11.41
N ASP A 20 -6.38 32.18 11.48
CA ASP A 20 -7.48 32.96 10.87
C ASP A 20 -7.81 32.65 9.38
N PRO A 21 -8.02 31.37 8.99
CA PRO A 21 -8.58 31.05 7.68
C PRO A 21 -10.08 31.37 7.61
N GLY A 22 -10.54 31.77 6.44
CA GLY A 22 -11.96 31.96 6.18
C GLY A 22 -12.76 30.63 6.18
N PRO A 23 -14.09 30.67 6.33
CA PRO A 23 -14.94 29.48 6.26
C PRO A 23 -14.76 28.68 4.97
N GLU A 24 -14.58 29.36 3.84
CA GLU A 24 -14.36 28.75 2.51
C GLU A 24 -13.02 28.00 2.46
N GLU A 25 -11.98 28.54 3.08
CA GLU A 25 -10.65 27.93 3.11
C GLU A 25 -10.65 26.70 4.02
N ILE A 26 -11.35 26.76 5.16
CA ILE A 26 -11.58 25.60 6.03
C ILE A 26 -12.33 24.51 5.25
N ALA A 27 -13.40 24.87 4.53
CA ALA A 27 -14.17 23.94 3.72
C ALA A 27 -13.31 23.29 2.62
N ALA A 28 -12.49 24.08 1.93
CA ALA A 28 -11.57 23.58 0.90
C ALA A 28 -10.55 22.59 1.49
N LEU A 29 -9.96 22.89 2.64
CA LEU A 29 -9.02 22.00 3.33
C LEU A 29 -9.67 20.66 3.69
N VAL A 30 -10.87 20.69 4.28
CA VAL A 30 -11.62 19.48 4.64
C VAL A 30 -11.97 18.67 3.39
N ALA A 31 -12.40 19.33 2.31
CA ALA A 31 -12.73 18.65 1.05
C ALA A 31 -11.53 17.89 0.47
N VAL A 32 -10.35 18.51 0.47
CA VAL A 32 -9.12 17.87 -0.04
C VAL A 32 -8.69 16.69 0.84
N LEU A 33 -8.67 16.86 2.17
CA LEU A 33 -8.26 15.81 3.11
C LEU A 33 -9.20 14.60 3.04
N THR A 34 -10.51 14.83 2.98
CA THR A 34 -11.51 13.75 2.86
C THR A 34 -11.43 13.04 1.51
N ALA A 35 -11.22 13.77 0.41
CA ALA A 35 -11.01 13.16 -0.90
C ALA A 35 -9.77 12.25 -0.92
N ARG A 36 -8.66 12.71 -0.31
CA ARG A 36 -7.42 11.93 -0.22
C ARG A 36 -7.58 10.68 0.65
N ALA A 37 -8.30 10.80 1.78
CA ALA A 37 -8.61 9.66 2.65
C ALA A 37 -9.44 8.60 1.89
N ARG A 38 -10.51 9.01 1.19
CA ARG A 38 -11.33 8.09 0.39
C ARG A 38 -10.54 7.42 -0.73
N ALA A 39 -9.64 8.15 -1.39
CA ALA A 39 -8.76 7.57 -2.40
C ALA A 39 -7.80 6.53 -1.82
N ALA A 40 -7.27 6.77 -0.61
CA ALA A 40 -6.41 5.81 0.09
C ALA A 40 -7.18 4.54 0.49
N GLU A 41 -8.40 4.68 1.03
CA GLU A 41 -9.29 3.54 1.33
C GLU A 41 -9.60 2.72 0.07
N ALA A 42 -9.95 3.39 -1.04
CA ALA A 42 -10.21 2.72 -2.31
C ALA A 42 -8.97 1.98 -2.86
N ALA A 43 -7.78 2.56 -2.69
CA ALA A 43 -6.53 1.92 -3.08
C ALA A 43 -6.17 0.71 -2.20
N GLY A 44 -6.46 0.78 -0.89
CA GLY A 44 -6.32 -0.36 0.02
C GLY A 44 -7.24 -1.51 -0.37
N ASN A 45 -8.50 -1.21 -0.69
CA ASN A 45 -9.48 -2.22 -1.09
C ASN A 45 -9.19 -2.87 -2.46
N ALA A 46 -8.42 -2.21 -3.33
CA ALA A 46 -7.95 -2.78 -4.59
C ALA A 46 -6.75 -3.75 -4.40
N ALA A 47 -6.00 -3.61 -3.29
CA ALA A 47 -4.95 -4.57 -2.92
C ALA A 47 -5.52 -5.87 -2.34
N ASP A 48 -6.71 -5.82 -1.75
CA ASP A 48 -7.45 -6.96 -1.18
C ASP A 48 -8.34 -7.69 -2.21
N GLY A 49 -8.01 -7.58 -3.50
CA GLY A 49 -8.53 -8.51 -4.50
C GLY A 49 -8.23 -9.94 -4.05
N ALA A 50 -9.28 -10.71 -3.75
CA ALA A 50 -9.33 -12.08 -3.20
C ALA A 50 -7.96 -12.70 -2.90
N PRO A 51 -7.66 -13.10 -1.64
CA PRO A 51 -6.32 -13.51 -1.22
C PRO A 51 -5.69 -14.42 -2.27
N ARG A 52 -4.75 -13.84 -3.03
CA ARG A 52 -4.09 -14.57 -4.09
C ARG A 52 -3.40 -15.74 -3.40
N PRO A 53 -3.66 -17.00 -3.80
CA PRO A 53 -3.04 -18.14 -3.16
C PRO A 53 -1.54 -17.90 -3.10
N SER A 54 -0.94 -18.18 -1.95
CA SER A 54 0.49 -17.97 -1.75
C SER A 54 1.25 -18.64 -2.89
N ARG A 55 2.38 -18.06 -3.32
CA ARG A 55 3.21 -18.69 -4.37
C ARG A 55 3.69 -20.09 -3.97
N TRP A 56 3.66 -20.43 -2.68
CA TRP A 56 3.89 -21.77 -2.13
C TRP A 56 2.74 -22.75 -2.40
N ALA A 57 1.49 -22.26 -2.47
CA ALA A 57 0.28 -23.06 -2.73
C ALA A 57 -0.06 -23.20 -4.23
N ASP A 58 0.86 -22.83 -5.13
CA ASP A 58 0.65 -22.87 -6.57
C ASP A 58 0.61 -24.31 -7.10
N ARG A 59 -0.58 -24.82 -7.40
CA ARG A 59 -0.78 -26.21 -7.85
C ARG A 59 -0.15 -26.51 -9.22
N THR A 60 0.19 -25.49 -10.01
CA THR A 60 0.89 -25.71 -11.29
C THR A 60 2.26 -26.38 -11.08
N ARG A 61 2.83 -26.32 -9.87
CA ARG A 61 4.05 -27.03 -9.46
C ARG A 61 3.86 -28.54 -9.31
N LEU A 62 2.63 -29.02 -9.15
CA LEU A 62 2.33 -30.45 -9.02
C LEU A 62 2.34 -31.18 -10.36
N VAL A 63 2.46 -30.44 -11.47
CA VAL A 63 2.51 -30.98 -12.83
C VAL A 63 3.82 -30.59 -13.50
N ARG A 64 4.34 -31.46 -14.38
CA ARG A 64 5.58 -31.18 -15.11
C ARG A 64 5.35 -30.02 -16.08
N ALA A 65 6.03 -28.90 -15.86
CA ALA A 65 6.04 -27.80 -16.82
C ALA A 65 6.82 -28.19 -18.08
N THR A 66 6.15 -28.16 -19.21
CA THR A 66 6.68 -28.34 -20.56
C THR A 66 7.01 -26.98 -21.18
N ALA A 67 7.83 -26.96 -22.23
CA ALA A 67 8.10 -25.74 -22.99
C ALA A 67 6.83 -25.15 -23.64
N ALA A 68 5.75 -25.93 -23.74
CA ALA A 68 4.47 -25.52 -24.29
C ALA A 68 3.56 -24.79 -23.27
N ASP A 69 3.83 -24.87 -21.96
CA ASP A 69 2.99 -24.29 -20.89
C ASP A 69 3.07 -22.76 -20.78
N GLY A 70 3.70 -22.12 -21.77
CA GLY A 70 3.71 -20.68 -21.92
C GLY A 70 4.81 -19.97 -21.11
N PRO A 71 4.87 -18.64 -21.23
CA PRO A 71 5.96 -17.87 -20.67
C PRO A 71 5.89 -17.77 -19.14
N ARG A 72 7.08 -17.72 -18.51
CA ARG A 72 7.26 -17.45 -17.08
C ARG A 72 6.40 -16.26 -16.61
N PRO A 73 5.97 -16.25 -15.33
CA PRO A 73 5.19 -15.15 -14.78
C PRO A 73 5.88 -13.81 -15.06
N ARG A 74 5.19 -12.92 -15.77
CA ARG A 74 5.63 -11.54 -16.00
C ARG A 74 4.71 -10.63 -15.21
N GLY A 75 5.29 -9.59 -14.60
CA GLY A 75 4.55 -8.62 -13.80
C GLY A 75 4.87 -8.67 -12.30
N PRO A 76 4.06 -8.00 -11.46
CA PRO A 76 4.34 -7.81 -10.04
C PRO A 76 4.63 -9.14 -9.31
N GLY A 77 5.75 -9.19 -8.59
CA GLY A 77 6.19 -10.35 -7.83
C GLY A 77 6.93 -11.44 -8.64
N ALA A 78 7.15 -11.27 -9.95
CA ALA A 78 7.87 -12.23 -10.78
C ALA A 78 9.32 -12.49 -10.30
N TRP A 79 10.04 -11.44 -9.87
CA TRP A 79 11.40 -11.57 -9.34
C TRP A 79 11.46 -12.37 -8.02
N ARG A 80 10.46 -12.22 -7.15
CA ARG A 80 10.39 -13.04 -5.92
C ARG A 80 10.08 -14.50 -6.26
N ALA A 81 9.26 -14.74 -7.29
CA ALA A 81 8.91 -16.08 -7.72
C ALA A 81 10.08 -16.83 -8.37
N SER A 82 11.10 -16.15 -8.90
CA SER A 82 12.26 -16.81 -9.53
C SER A 82 13.20 -17.51 -8.53
N ALA A 83 13.13 -17.16 -7.25
CA ALA A 83 13.92 -17.79 -6.19
C ALA A 83 13.26 -19.05 -5.60
N LEU A 84 12.00 -19.35 -5.97
CA LEU A 84 11.31 -20.54 -5.49
C LEU A 84 11.75 -21.77 -6.30
N PRO A 85 11.77 -22.98 -5.70
CA PRO A 85 12.00 -24.24 -6.41
C PRO A 85 11.02 -24.43 -7.58
N ARG A 86 11.31 -25.28 -8.56
CA ARG A 86 10.34 -25.61 -9.62
C ARG A 86 9.61 -26.90 -9.31
#